data_AF-A0A370TEZ1-F1
#
_entry.id   AF-A0A370TEZ1-F1
#
_cell.length_a   1.000
_cell.length_b   1.000
_cell.length_c   1.000
_cell.angle_alpha   90.00
_cell.angle_beta   90.00
_cell.angle_gamma   90.00
#
_symmetry.space_group_name_H-M   'P 1'
#
loop_
_entity.id
_entity.type
_entity.pdbx_description
1 polymer ?
#
loop_
_entity_poly.entity_id
_entity_poly.type
_entity_poly.pdbx_seq_one_letter_code
_entity_poly.pdbx_strand_id
1 'polypeptide(L)'
;MQVSIHDFFRIITKVLSIVFSASAFIALAAASSSTSLSPSPPPPAVNVTQIASGLPSCAVTVIFGFALEWTGANNGFGKHYWNVDPAKASELLKLFYPLLIIYTLIQVTGKIAILLFYRRVFRPSRFRHACDIFITFIVIQALAFILVLIFQCHPVYDAWDKSVDGKCLN
;
A
#
# COMPACT_ATOMS: atom_id res chain seq x y z
N MET A 1 21.13 8.96 9.93
CA MET A 1 21.08 8.12 8.72
C MET A 1 20.15 8.81 7.72
N GLN A 2 20.70 9.61 6.80
CA GLN A 2 19.88 10.31 5.81
C GLN A 2 19.61 9.35 4.66
N VAL A 3 18.41 8.79 4.58
CA VAL A 3 17.99 8.11 3.35
C VAL A 3 17.74 9.25 2.35
N SER A 4 18.60 9.43 1.35
CA SER A 4 18.35 10.41 0.29
C SER A 4 17.29 9.86 -0.68
N ILE A 5 16.56 10.73 -1.38
CA ILE A 5 15.58 10.33 -2.40
C ILE A 5 16.20 9.42 -3.50
N HIS A 6 17.51 9.60 -3.72
CA HIS A 6 18.32 8.77 -4.59
C HIS A 6 18.60 7.37 -4.01
N ASP A 7 18.77 7.26 -2.69
CA ASP A 7 18.86 5.97 -2.00
C ASP A 7 17.50 5.28 -1.95
N PHE A 8 16.41 6.02 -1.86
CA PHE A 8 15.04 5.50 -1.99
C PHE A 8 14.80 4.90 -3.38
N PHE A 9 15.11 5.62 -4.45
CA PHE A 9 15.05 5.07 -5.81
C PHE A 9 15.97 3.86 -5.95
N ARG A 10 17.19 3.90 -5.40
CA ARG A 10 18.10 2.74 -5.40
C ARG A 10 17.55 1.56 -4.60
N ILE A 11 16.92 1.76 -3.46
CA ILE A 11 16.29 0.71 -2.65
C ILE A 11 15.13 0.11 -3.44
N ILE A 12 14.24 0.93 -4.01
CA ILE A 12 13.14 0.44 -4.85
C ILE A 12 13.70 -0.33 -6.05
N THR A 13 14.67 0.22 -6.79
CA THR A 13 15.23 -0.45 -7.98
C THR A 13 15.97 -1.74 -7.61
N LYS A 14 16.67 -1.78 -6.47
CA LYS A 14 17.33 -2.99 -5.95
C LYS A 14 16.31 -4.02 -5.47
N VAL A 15 15.27 -3.62 -4.74
CA VAL A 15 14.19 -4.50 -4.28
C VAL A 15 13.43 -5.05 -5.48
N LEU A 16 13.08 -4.20 -6.45
CA LEU A 16 12.50 -4.61 -7.72
C LEU A 16 13.40 -5.64 -8.41
N SER A 17 14.71 -5.37 -8.55
CA SER A 17 15.67 -6.28 -9.19
C SER A 17 15.82 -7.61 -8.44
N ILE A 18 15.90 -7.58 -7.10
CA ILE A 18 15.96 -8.77 -6.24
C ILE A 18 14.66 -9.58 -6.35
N VAL A 19 13.50 -8.93 -6.44
CA VAL A 19 12.21 -9.61 -6.58
C VAL A 19 12.01 -10.15 -8.00
N PHE A 20 12.44 -9.44 -9.05
CA PHE A 20 12.45 -9.94 -10.43
C PHE A 20 13.37 -11.16 -10.57
N SER A 21 14.52 -11.16 -9.91
CA SER A 21 15.42 -12.32 -9.89
C SER A 21 14.85 -13.47 -9.05
N ALA A 22 14.35 -13.20 -7.82
CA ALA A 22 13.72 -14.22 -6.98
C ALA A 22 12.49 -14.86 -7.65
N SER A 23 11.67 -14.07 -8.34
CA SER A 23 10.51 -14.58 -9.08
C SER A 23 10.91 -15.42 -10.30
N ALA A 24 11.99 -15.07 -11.00
CA ALA A 24 12.57 -15.92 -12.06
C ALA A 24 13.10 -17.26 -11.50
N PHE A 25 13.78 -17.23 -10.34
CA PHE A 25 14.24 -18.44 -9.66
C PHE A 25 13.08 -19.32 -9.16
N ILE A 26 12.03 -18.73 -8.60
CA ILE A 26 10.82 -19.46 -8.17
C ILE A 26 10.08 -20.04 -9.38
N ALA A 27 10.02 -19.32 -10.51
CA ALA A 27 9.44 -19.84 -11.75
C ALA A 27 10.25 -21.02 -12.32
N LEU A 28 11.58 -20.97 -12.20
CA LEU A 28 12.48 -22.07 -12.61
C LEU A 28 12.35 -23.29 -11.67
N ALA A 29 12.21 -23.06 -10.36
CA ALA A 29 11.97 -24.10 -9.37
C ALA A 29 10.58 -24.74 -9.52
N ALA A 30 9.54 -23.95 -9.77
CA ALA A 30 8.18 -24.43 -10.03
C ALA A 30 8.07 -25.22 -11.34
N ALA A 31 8.89 -24.89 -12.35
CA ALA A 31 9.00 -25.68 -13.57
C ALA A 31 9.59 -27.08 -13.31
N SER A 32 10.47 -27.22 -12.30
CA SER A 32 11.09 -28.49 -11.91
C SER A 32 10.25 -29.37 -10.97
N SER A 33 9.21 -28.83 -10.32
CA SER A 33 8.40 -29.54 -9.32
C SER A 33 7.03 -30.00 -9.82
N SER A 34 6.80 -30.05 -11.13
CA SER A 34 5.51 -30.43 -11.72
C SER A 34 5.23 -31.95 -11.71
N THR A 35 5.23 -32.57 -10.53
CA THR A 35 4.67 -33.92 -10.30
C THR A 35 4.13 -34.06 -8.87
N SER A 36 3.01 -33.38 -8.56
CA SER A 36 1.97 -33.87 -7.64
C SER A 36 0.83 -32.85 -7.52
N LEU A 37 -0.24 -33.04 -8.31
CA LEU A 37 -1.51 -32.32 -8.14
C LEU A 37 -2.27 -32.92 -6.94
N SER A 38 -2.48 -32.14 -5.87
CA SER A 38 -3.57 -32.41 -4.92
C SER A 38 -4.80 -31.56 -5.29
N PRO A 39 -6.03 -32.11 -5.28
CA PRO A 39 -7.24 -31.34 -5.56
C PRO A 39 -7.47 -30.26 -4.50
N SER A 40 -7.74 -29.02 -4.93
CA SER A 40 -8.22 -27.96 -4.05
C SER A 40 -9.66 -28.23 -3.61
N PRO A 41 -10.03 -27.98 -2.35
CA PRO A 41 -11.41 -28.10 -1.89
C PRO A 41 -12.35 -27.14 -2.65
N PRO A 42 -13.65 -27.48 -2.76
CA PRO A 42 -14.64 -26.63 -3.45
C PRO A 42 -14.70 -25.24 -2.79
N PRO A 43 -14.97 -24.17 -3.56
CA PRO A 43 -15.14 -22.84 -2.98
C PRO A 43 -16.34 -22.87 -2.02
N PRO A 44 -16.26 -22.21 -0.84
CA PRO A 44 -17.46 -21.93 -0.08
C PRO A 44 -18.42 -21.12 -0.96
N ALA A 45 -19.69 -21.51 -0.97
CA ALA A 45 -20.73 -20.76 -1.64
C ALA A 45 -20.70 -19.31 -1.15
N VAL A 46 -20.57 -18.35 -2.07
CA VAL A 46 -20.71 -16.93 -1.73
C VAL A 46 -22.20 -16.71 -1.46
N ASN A 47 -22.57 -16.69 -0.19
CA ASN A 47 -23.94 -16.49 0.25
C ASN A 47 -24.38 -15.04 -0.01
N VAL A 48 -25.63 -14.84 -0.44
CA VAL A 48 -26.26 -13.51 -0.67
C VAL A 48 -26.17 -12.60 0.57
N THR A 49 -26.05 -13.18 1.76
CA THR A 49 -25.82 -12.49 3.03
C THR A 49 -24.50 -11.71 3.09
N GLN A 50 -23.45 -12.15 2.38
CA GLN A 50 -22.16 -11.42 2.28
C GLN A 50 -22.28 -10.15 1.41
N ILE A 51 -23.22 -10.12 0.47
CA ILE A 51 -23.48 -8.98 -0.42
C ILE A 51 -24.32 -7.94 0.34
N ALA A 52 -25.31 -8.38 1.12
CA ALA A 52 -26.13 -7.52 1.96
C ALA A 52 -25.35 -6.85 3.11
N SER A 53 -24.33 -7.52 3.66
CA SER A 53 -23.42 -6.92 4.67
C SER A 53 -22.46 -5.87 4.13
N GLY A 54 -22.25 -5.79 2.80
CA GLY A 54 -21.37 -4.81 2.18
C GLY A 54 -21.99 -3.41 2.06
N LEU A 55 -23.31 -3.32 1.95
CA LEU A 55 -24.04 -2.07 1.77
C LEU A 55 -23.83 -1.04 2.90
N PRO A 56 -23.90 -1.42 4.21
CA PRO A 56 -23.56 -0.49 5.29
C PRO A 56 -22.06 -0.16 5.34
N SER A 57 -21.18 -1.09 4.94
CA SER A 57 -19.73 -0.85 4.91
C SER A 57 -19.36 0.24 3.89
N CYS A 58 -19.99 0.24 2.71
CA CYS A 58 -19.74 1.23 1.67
C CYS A 58 -20.14 2.65 2.10
N ALA A 59 -21.27 2.79 2.78
CA ALA A 59 -21.72 4.08 3.29
C ALA A 59 -20.74 4.64 4.34
N VAL A 60 -20.24 3.78 5.24
CA VAL A 60 -19.29 4.16 6.28
C VAL A 60 -17.95 4.63 5.69
N THR A 61 -17.39 3.94 4.69
CA THR A 61 -16.13 4.38 4.05
C THR A 61 -16.29 5.68 3.28
N VAL A 62 -17.41 5.89 2.60
CA VAL A 62 -17.67 7.11 1.85
C VAL A 62 -17.82 8.31 2.79
N ILE A 63 -18.64 8.18 3.85
CA ILE A 63 -18.84 9.25 4.84
C ILE A 63 -17.51 9.59 5.54
N PHE A 64 -16.72 8.58 5.89
CA PHE A 64 -15.41 8.79 6.51
C PHE A 64 -14.43 9.53 5.57
N GLY A 65 -14.38 9.15 4.29
CA GLY A 65 -13.55 9.84 3.29
C GLY A 65 -13.91 11.31 3.13
N PHE A 66 -15.20 11.61 2.94
CA PHE A 66 -15.69 13.00 2.84
C PHE A 66 -15.40 13.82 4.10
N ALA A 67 -15.54 13.22 5.30
CA ALA A 67 -15.24 13.91 6.55
C ALA A 67 -13.76 14.27 6.69
N LEU A 68 -12.85 13.40 6.25
CA LEU A 68 -11.41 13.65 6.26
C LEU A 68 -11.03 14.77 5.29
N GLU A 69 -11.58 14.74 4.08
CA GLU A 69 -11.34 15.79 3.06
C GLU A 69 -11.88 17.14 3.52
N TRP A 70 -13.08 17.17 4.10
CA TRP A 70 -13.67 18.39 4.67
C TRP A 70 -12.80 18.98 5.78
N THR A 71 -12.31 18.13 6.69
CA THR A 71 -11.42 18.55 7.79
C THR A 71 -10.09 19.07 7.24
N GLY A 72 -9.53 18.41 6.21
CA GLY A 72 -8.34 18.88 5.52
C GLY A 72 -8.54 20.25 4.87
N ALA A 73 -9.65 20.43 4.15
CA ALA A 73 -9.99 21.70 3.51
C ALA A 73 -10.12 22.84 4.53
N ASN A 74 -10.75 22.57 5.68
CA ASN A 74 -10.89 23.55 6.76
C ASN A 74 -9.53 23.93 7.38
N ASN A 75 -8.58 23.00 7.38
CA ASN A 75 -7.21 23.22 7.85
C ASN A 75 -6.29 23.81 6.77
N GLY A 76 -6.83 24.23 5.62
CA GLY A 76 -6.10 24.94 4.57
C GLY A 76 -5.56 24.06 3.45
N PHE A 77 -5.99 22.80 3.35
CA PHE A 77 -5.63 21.93 2.23
C PHE A 77 -6.03 22.56 0.89
N GLY A 78 -5.07 22.73 -0.02
CA GLY A 78 -5.27 23.39 -1.32
C GLY A 78 -4.96 24.89 -1.37
N LYS A 79 -4.60 25.53 -0.24
CA LYS A 79 -4.04 26.89 -0.23
C LYS A 79 -2.53 26.86 -0.42
N HIS A 80 -1.96 27.92 -1.00
CA HIS A 80 -0.51 28.08 -1.05
C HIS A 80 0.10 28.10 0.35
N TYR A 81 1.28 27.50 0.51
CA TYR A 81 1.96 27.32 1.79
C TYR A 81 2.08 28.62 2.61
N TRP A 82 2.30 29.76 1.96
CA TRP A 82 2.43 31.07 2.60
C TRP A 82 1.10 31.68 3.08
N ASN A 83 -0.05 31.14 2.67
CA ASN A 83 -1.39 31.62 3.03
C ASN A 83 -2.05 30.78 4.13
N VAL A 84 -1.34 29.79 4.68
CA VAL A 84 -1.85 28.89 5.73
C VAL A 84 -1.24 29.30 7.06
N ASP A 85 -2.08 29.43 8.09
CA ASP A 85 -1.63 29.67 9.45
C ASP A 85 -0.70 28.53 9.91
N PRO A 86 0.51 28.81 10.41
CA PRO A 86 1.46 27.77 10.85
C PRO A 86 0.86 26.82 11.89
N ALA A 87 -0.06 27.29 12.75
CA ALA A 87 -0.74 26.42 13.70
C ALA A 87 -1.62 25.38 12.99
N LYS A 88 -2.36 25.79 11.95
CA LYS A 88 -3.22 24.92 11.14
C LYS A 88 -2.43 23.99 10.23
N ALA A 89 -1.27 24.43 9.75
CA ALA A 89 -0.36 23.59 8.98
C ALA A 89 0.12 22.37 9.78
N SER A 90 0.49 22.56 11.06
CA SER A 90 0.92 21.45 11.93
C SER A 90 -0.20 20.43 12.17
N GLU A 91 -1.44 20.90 12.35
CA GLU A 91 -2.63 20.06 12.53
C GLU A 91 -2.93 19.25 11.26
N LEU A 92 -2.78 19.87 10.09
CA LEU A 92 -2.90 19.23 8.78
C LEU A 92 -1.87 18.11 8.61
N LEU A 93 -0.60 18.38 8.89
CA LEU A 93 0.49 17.40 8.81
C LEU A 93 0.25 16.18 9.73
N LYS A 94 -0.26 16.42 10.96
CA LYS A 94 -0.66 15.34 11.88
C LYS A 94 -1.76 14.46 11.32
N LEU A 95 -2.71 15.02 10.56
CA LEU A 95 -3.77 14.27 9.91
C LEU A 95 -3.27 13.48 8.70
N PHE A 96 -2.38 14.06 7.89
CA PHE A 96 -1.86 13.44 6.67
C PHE A 96 -0.91 12.27 6.91
N TYR A 97 -0.11 12.33 7.98
CA TYR A 97 0.86 11.29 8.28
C TYR A 97 0.24 9.87 8.43
N PRO A 98 -0.76 9.64 9.29
CA PRO A 98 -1.43 8.33 9.35
C PRO A 98 -2.25 8.03 8.09
N LEU A 99 -2.79 9.06 7.43
CA LEU A 99 -3.57 8.90 6.20
C LEU A 99 -2.74 8.27 5.08
N LEU A 100 -1.47 8.67 4.94
CA LEU A 100 -0.55 8.11 3.94
C LEU A 100 -0.32 6.61 4.15
N ILE A 101 -0.20 6.17 5.41
CA ILE A 101 -0.02 4.75 5.75
C ILE A 101 -1.29 3.96 5.41
N ILE A 102 -2.46 4.46 5.85
CA ILE A 102 -3.76 3.83 5.58
C ILE A 102 -4.04 3.76 4.07
N TYR A 103 -3.77 4.84 3.34
CA TYR A 103 -3.92 4.91 1.89
C TYR A 103 -3.06 3.85 1.19
N THR A 104 -1.81 3.69 1.63
CA THR A 104 -0.91 2.66 1.09
C THR A 104 -1.46 1.25 1.29
N LEU A 105 -2.03 0.97 2.47
CA LEU A 105 -2.66 -0.33 2.76
C LEU A 105 -3.90 -0.59 1.89
N ILE A 106 -4.74 0.43 1.66
CA ILE A 106 -5.93 0.33 0.81
C ILE A 106 -5.51 0.01 -0.64
N GLN A 107 -4.53 0.74 -1.16
CA GLN A 107 -3.98 0.53 -2.51
C GLN A 107 -3.47 -0.90 -2.72
N VAL A 108 -2.72 -1.42 -1.74
CA VAL A 108 -2.13 -2.77 -1.78
C VAL A 108 -3.22 -3.83 -1.72
N THR A 109 -4.18 -3.68 -0.80
CA THR A 109 -5.28 -4.62 -0.62
C THR A 109 -6.16 -4.70 -1.87
N GLY A 110 -6.44 -3.55 -2.51
CA GLY A 110 -7.21 -3.51 -3.77
C GLY A 110 -6.54 -4.28 -4.91
N LYS A 111 -5.22 -4.12 -5.08
CA LYS A 111 -4.46 -4.88 -6.09
C LYS A 111 -4.51 -6.39 -5.79
N ILE A 112 -4.28 -6.79 -4.54
CA ILE A 112 -4.33 -8.21 -4.14
C ILE A 112 -5.71 -8.82 -4.41
N ALA A 113 -6.81 -8.10 -4.13
CA ALA A 113 -8.16 -8.57 -4.42
C ALA A 113 -8.38 -8.86 -5.91
N ILE A 114 -7.93 -7.96 -6.79
CA ILE A 114 -8.00 -8.14 -8.25
C ILE A 114 -7.16 -9.35 -8.70
N LEU A 115 -5.95 -9.51 -8.16
CA LEU A 115 -5.08 -10.63 -8.47
C LEU A 115 -5.65 -11.98 -8.02
N LEU A 116 -6.27 -12.04 -6.84
CA LEU A 116 -6.96 -13.24 -6.36
C LEU A 116 -8.17 -13.58 -7.23
N PHE A 117 -8.92 -12.56 -7.68
CA PHE A 117 -10.01 -12.73 -8.64
C PHE A 117 -9.49 -13.28 -9.98
N TYR A 118 -8.40 -12.74 -10.52
CA TYR A 118 -7.77 -13.23 -11.74
C TYR A 118 -7.24 -14.66 -11.61
N ARG A 119 -6.64 -15.02 -10.47
CA ARG A 119 -6.21 -16.39 -10.18
C ARG A 119 -7.38 -17.39 -10.16
N ARG A 120 -8.58 -16.93 -9.78
CA ARG A 120 -9.82 -17.73 -9.78
C ARG A 120 -10.42 -17.88 -11.18
N VAL A 121 -10.45 -16.81 -11.98
CA VAL A 121 -11.08 -16.79 -13.31
C VAL A 121 -10.24 -17.54 -14.36
N PHE A 122 -8.93 -17.33 -14.37
CA PHE A 122 -8.05 -17.92 -15.36
C PHE A 122 -7.53 -19.29 -14.88
N ARG A 123 -7.81 -20.35 -15.66
CA ARG A 123 -7.33 -21.72 -15.39
C ARG A 123 -5.89 -22.06 -15.79
N PRO A 124 -5.20 -21.40 -16.76
CA PRO A 124 -3.86 -21.86 -17.16
C PRO A 124 -2.85 -21.75 -16.01
N SER A 125 -2.08 -22.81 -15.79
CA SER A 125 -1.12 -22.93 -14.68
C SER A 125 -0.06 -21.82 -14.68
N ARG A 126 0.44 -21.46 -15.87
CA ARG A 126 1.41 -20.36 -16.06
C ARG A 126 0.88 -19.02 -15.56
N PHE A 127 -0.42 -18.77 -15.75
CA PHE A 127 -1.05 -17.53 -15.33
C PHE A 127 -1.25 -17.48 -13.80
N ARG A 128 -1.52 -18.63 -13.16
CA ARG A 128 -1.61 -18.71 -11.70
C ARG A 128 -0.27 -18.42 -11.02
N HIS A 129 0.82 -18.98 -11.55
CA HIS A 129 2.17 -18.66 -11.05
C HIS A 129 2.52 -17.19 -11.25
N ALA A 130 2.16 -16.60 -12.40
CA ALA A 130 2.32 -15.16 -12.61
C ALA A 130 1.54 -14.34 -11.56
N CYS A 131 0.29 -14.69 -11.26
CA CYS A 131 -0.49 -14.02 -10.22
C CYS A 131 0.17 -14.12 -8.83
N ASP A 132 0.68 -15.29 -8.43
CA ASP A 132 1.33 -15.48 -7.13
C ASP A 132 2.63 -14.67 -7.01
N ILE A 133 3.39 -14.56 -8.11
CA ILE A 133 4.57 -13.69 -8.19
C ILE A 133 4.18 -12.23 -7.96
N PHE A 134 3.15 -11.74 -8.66
CA PHE A 134 2.69 -10.37 -8.52
C PHE A 134 2.14 -10.06 -7.12
N ILE A 135 1.44 -11.01 -6.48
CA ILE A 135 0.97 -10.84 -5.10
C ILE A 135 2.17 -10.66 -4.16
N THR A 136 3.17 -11.52 -4.27
CA THR A 136 4.39 -11.45 -3.44
C THR A 136 5.13 -10.12 -3.65
N PHE A 137 5.26 -9.70 -4.91
CA PHE A 137 5.88 -8.44 -5.28
C PHE A 137 5.18 -7.23 -4.64
N ILE A 138 3.85 -7.18 -4.71
CA ILE A 138 3.07 -6.06 -4.16
C ILE A 138 3.22 -5.99 -2.63
N VAL A 139 3.24 -7.14 -1.94
CA VAL A 139 3.41 -7.18 -0.48
C VAL A 139 4.79 -6.67 -0.05
N ILE A 140 5.86 -7.11 -0.74
CA ILE A 140 7.22 -6.64 -0.45
C ILE A 140 7.32 -5.14 -0.71
N GLN A 141 6.75 -4.66 -1.81
CA GLN A 141 6.74 -3.24 -2.12
C GLN A 141 5.99 -2.45 -1.05
N ALA A 142 4.81 -2.92 -0.62
CA ALA A 142 4.03 -2.29 0.46
C ALA A 142 4.83 -2.12 1.75
N LEU A 143 5.51 -3.19 2.18
CA LEU A 143 6.33 -3.17 3.39
C LEU A 143 7.47 -2.16 3.28
N ALA A 144 8.17 -2.11 2.14
CA ALA A 144 9.23 -1.15 1.92
C ALA A 144 8.71 0.30 1.98
N PHE A 145 7.57 0.59 1.37
CA PHE A 145 6.95 1.90 1.41
C PHE A 145 6.52 2.31 2.83
N ILE A 146 5.92 1.40 3.60
CA ILE A 146 5.49 1.67 4.98
C ILE A 146 6.70 2.00 5.86
N LEU A 147 7.79 1.25 5.74
CA LEU A 147 9.02 1.54 6.48
C LEU A 147 9.57 2.92 6.14
N VAL A 148 9.56 3.30 4.87
CA VAL A 148 10.02 4.63 4.44
C VAL A 148 9.11 5.72 5.01
N LEU A 149 7.79 5.56 4.94
CA LEU A 149 6.84 6.54 5.51
C LEU A 149 7.05 6.72 7.02
N ILE A 150 7.34 5.64 7.75
CA ILE A 150 7.60 5.71 9.19
C ILE A 150 8.93 6.40 9.49
N PHE A 151 9.97 6.13 8.69
CA PHE A 151 11.32 6.64 8.89
C PHE A 151 11.68 7.82 7.98
N GLN A 152 10.67 8.53 7.45
CA GLN A 152 10.89 9.61 6.48
C GLN A 152 11.61 10.83 7.08
N CYS A 153 11.48 11.02 8.39
CA CYS A 153 12.09 12.11 9.14
C CYS A 153 12.89 11.56 10.32
N HIS A 154 14.07 12.15 10.56
CA HIS A 154 14.82 11.91 11.78
C HIS A 154 15.04 13.24 12.50
N PRO A 155 14.45 13.44 13.69
CA PRO A 155 13.57 12.52 14.42
C PRO A 155 12.13 12.47 13.86
N VAL A 156 11.38 11.39 14.12
CA VAL A 156 10.06 11.12 13.51
C VAL A 156 9.04 12.23 13.79
N TYR A 157 9.16 12.91 14.93
CA TYR A 157 8.24 13.99 15.31
C TYR A 157 8.38 15.26 14.46
N ASP A 158 9.49 15.44 13.75
CA ASP A 158 9.66 16.49 12.74
C ASP A 158 8.76 16.27 11.50
N ALA A 159 8.14 15.10 11.36
CA ALA A 159 7.14 14.88 10.32
C ALA A 159 5.91 15.79 10.48
N TRP A 160 5.55 16.17 11.72
CA TRP A 160 4.38 17.01 11.99
C TRP A 160 4.68 18.28 12.78
N ASP A 161 5.82 18.36 13.47
CA ASP A 161 6.25 19.53 14.21
C ASP A 161 7.53 20.12 13.61
N LYS A 162 7.35 21.11 12.73
CA LYS A 162 8.43 21.80 12.01
C LYS A 162 9.18 22.82 12.87
N SER A 163 8.86 22.94 14.16
CA SER A 163 9.58 23.83 15.08
C SER A 163 10.94 23.25 15.53
N VAL A 164 11.16 21.95 15.31
CA VAL A 164 12.41 21.27 15.65
C VAL A 164 13.27 21.12 14.40
N ASP A 165 14.56 21.42 14.48
CA ASP A 165 15.54 21.14 13.43
C ASP A 165 15.72 19.62 13.23
N GLY A 166 14.82 19.03 12.44
CA GLY A 166 14.94 17.67 11.93
C GLY A 166 15.34 17.64 10.46
N LYS A 167 15.84 16.49 10.03
CA LYS A 167 16.12 16.25 8.61
C LYS A 167 15.09 15.26 8.08
N CYS A 168 14.20 15.76 7.23
CA CYS A 168 13.26 14.95 6.46
C CYS A 168 13.76 14.72 5.03
N LEU A 169 13.29 13.64 4.43
CA LEU A 169 13.30 13.45 2.97
C LEU A 169 12.44 14.54 2.31
N ASN A 170 13.06 15.35 1.45
CA ASN A 170 12.43 16.43 0.67
C ASN A 170 12.73 16.22 -0.81
#